data_AF-B3MV91-F1
#
_entry.id   AF-B3MV91-F1
#
_cell.length_a   1.000
_cell.length_b   1.000
_cell.length_c   1.000
_cell.angle_alpha   90.00
_cell.angle_beta   90.00
_cell.angle_gamma   90.00
#
_symmetry.space_group_name_H-M   'P 1'
#
loop_
_entity.id
_entity.type
_entity.pdbx_description
1 polymer ?
#
loop_
_entity_poly.entity_id
_entity_poly.type
_entity_poly.pdbx_seq_one_letter_code
_entity_poly.pdbx_strand_id
1 'polypeptide(L)'
;MEILEIKNDIKKKDELLNAKYIEIQEKNDQAKSKDDQNRELTNRLKIISQNLSNANEKLSKSDETNFCPYTGSGTFHIQIPKSFEAPCNGSGWMVIQRRMDGSVDFDRTWNEYKEGFGNLTGEFFIGLEKLHLLTHARPHELKILMGDIHGDTAVAHYDDFKIGNEEKLYALEVLGKFSGDAGDSLKYHKNMKFSTFDKDNYGKCGRYYAAGWWFNHCSESSLNGNFKRNGQLMGIRGIFWSSWKKSKVSLTFVQMMIKPKDNVMKKSV
;
A
#
# COMPACT_ATOMS: atom_id res chain seq x y z
N MET A 1 -75.16 58.93 28.80
CA MET A 1 -74.71 57.53 28.87
C MET A 1 -73.40 57.34 28.09
N GLU A 2 -73.29 57.81 26.84
CA GLU A 2 -72.08 57.68 25.98
C GLU A 2 -70.73 58.11 26.61
N ILE A 3 -70.65 59.26 27.29
CA ILE A 3 -69.36 59.76 27.82
C ILE A 3 -68.77 58.82 28.90
N LEU A 4 -69.62 58.19 29.72
CA LEU A 4 -69.19 57.29 30.78
C LEU A 4 -68.63 55.98 30.21
N GLU A 5 -69.22 55.52 29.10
CA GLU A 5 -68.83 54.33 28.36
C GLU A 5 -67.46 54.53 27.69
N ILE A 6 -67.25 55.68 27.04
CA ILE A 6 -65.97 56.07 26.44
C ILE A 6 -64.85 56.14 27.49
N LYS A 7 -65.12 56.71 28.69
CA LYS A 7 -64.13 56.76 29.77
C LYS A 7 -63.72 55.37 30.27
N ASN A 8 -64.67 54.45 30.38
CA ASN A 8 -64.40 53.07 30.78
C ASN A 8 -63.57 52.32 29.72
N ASP A 9 -63.85 52.55 28.44
CA ASP A 9 -63.09 51.94 27.35
C ASP A 9 -61.65 52.48 27.25
N ILE A 10 -61.45 53.77 27.49
CA ILE A 10 -60.10 54.37 27.58
C ILE A 10 -59.32 53.70 28.73
N LYS A 11 -59.94 53.58 29.91
CA LYS A 11 -59.30 52.93 31.06
C LYS A 11 -58.89 51.47 30.76
N LYS A 12 -59.77 50.69 30.13
CA LYS A 12 -59.47 49.31 29.72
C LYS A 12 -58.33 49.26 28.69
N LYS A 13 -58.29 50.20 27.74
CA LYS A 13 -57.21 50.29 26.75
C LYS A 13 -55.87 50.66 27.39
N ASP A 14 -55.85 51.54 28.37
CA ASP A 14 -54.63 51.89 29.12
C ASP A 14 -54.10 50.71 29.94
N GLU A 15 -55.00 49.96 30.61
CA GLU A 15 -54.63 48.73 31.32
C GLU A 15 -54.06 47.67 30.36
N LEU A 16 -54.67 47.50 29.18
CA LEU A 16 -54.18 46.60 28.15
C LEU A 16 -52.84 47.06 27.56
N LEU A 17 -52.63 48.37 27.40
CA LEU A 17 -51.38 48.94 26.90
C LEU A 17 -50.23 48.68 27.88
N ASN A 18 -50.47 48.88 29.18
CA ASN A 18 -49.48 48.56 30.22
C ASN A 18 -49.15 47.07 30.28
N ALA A 19 -50.14 46.19 30.17
CA ALA A 19 -49.92 44.74 30.12
C ALA A 19 -49.06 44.34 28.91
N LYS A 20 -49.34 44.89 27.72
CA LYS A 20 -48.53 44.65 26.52
C LYS A 20 -47.11 45.20 26.65
N TYR A 21 -46.94 46.34 27.32
CA TYR A 21 -45.62 46.92 27.56
C TYR A 21 -44.74 45.98 28.41
N ILE A 22 -45.31 45.38 29.46
CA ILE A 22 -44.62 44.39 30.31
C ILE A 22 -44.25 43.14 29.48
N GLU A 23 -45.19 42.61 28.69
CA GLU A 23 -44.93 41.44 27.85
C GLU A 23 -43.79 41.68 26.83
N ILE A 24 -43.70 42.89 26.28
CA ILE A 24 -42.62 43.29 25.38
C ILE A 24 -41.26 43.31 26.10
N GLN A 25 -41.21 43.81 27.34
CA GLN A 25 -39.98 43.82 28.13
C GLN A 25 -39.50 42.39 28.43
N GLU A 26 -40.41 41.52 28.87
CA GLU A 26 -40.09 40.11 29.15
C GLU A 26 -39.56 39.38 27.90
N LYS A 27 -40.19 39.60 26.74
CA LYS A 27 -39.74 39.04 25.47
C LYS A 27 -38.37 39.57 25.05
N ASN A 28 -38.08 40.85 25.32
CA ASN A 28 -36.80 41.46 25.01
C ASN A 28 -35.67 40.91 25.89
N ASP A 29 -35.94 40.66 27.17
CA ASP A 29 -34.96 40.04 28.08
C ASP A 29 -34.71 38.56 27.72
N GLN A 30 -35.75 37.84 27.31
CA GLN A 30 -35.58 36.48 26.75
C GLN A 30 -34.75 36.49 25.45
N ALA A 31 -34.92 37.50 24.58
CA ALA A 31 -34.15 37.60 23.35
C ALA A 31 -32.65 37.82 23.65
N LYS A 32 -32.32 38.73 24.58
CA LYS A 32 -30.94 38.94 25.05
C LYS A 32 -30.32 37.66 25.62
N SER A 33 -31.06 36.94 26.47
CA SER A 33 -30.57 35.69 27.04
C SER A 33 -30.28 34.63 25.96
N LYS A 34 -31.09 34.56 24.89
CA LYS A 34 -30.84 33.67 23.75
C LYS A 34 -29.63 34.11 22.93
N ASP A 35 -29.42 35.41 22.76
CA ASP A 35 -28.24 35.93 22.06
C ASP A 35 -26.94 35.60 22.79
N ASP A 36 -26.93 35.68 24.12
CA ASP A 36 -25.78 35.27 24.93
C ASP A 36 -25.49 33.77 24.80
N GLN A 37 -26.53 32.93 24.83
CA GLN A 37 -26.41 31.49 24.59
C GLN A 37 -25.85 31.18 23.20
N ASN A 38 -26.33 31.88 22.16
CA ASN A 38 -25.85 31.72 20.79
C ASN A 38 -24.37 32.11 20.64
N ARG A 39 -23.95 33.16 21.35
CA ARG A 39 -22.54 33.58 21.38
C ARG A 39 -21.65 32.51 22.02
N GLU A 40 -22.11 31.88 23.09
CA GLU A 40 -21.36 30.80 23.73
C GLU A 40 -21.30 29.53 22.85
N LEU A 41 -22.42 29.15 22.23
CA LEU A 41 -22.46 28.04 21.28
C LEU A 41 -21.48 28.23 20.11
N THR A 42 -21.40 29.45 19.58
CA THR A 42 -20.47 29.81 18.50
C THR A 42 -19.01 29.64 18.95
N ASN A 43 -18.68 30.04 20.17
CA ASN A 43 -17.33 29.86 20.72
C ASN A 43 -16.98 28.37 20.90
N ARG A 44 -17.93 27.55 21.39
CA ARG A 44 -17.74 26.10 21.53
C ARG A 44 -17.53 25.42 20.17
N LEU A 45 -18.30 25.80 19.15
CA LEU A 45 -18.14 25.28 17.78
C LEU A 45 -16.75 25.59 17.21
N LYS A 46 -16.24 26.81 17.45
CA LYS A 46 -14.88 27.20 17.03
C LYS A 46 -13.81 26.32 17.68
N ILE A 47 -13.92 26.05 18.99
CA ILE A 47 -12.98 25.18 19.72
C ILE A 47 -13.05 23.74 19.18
N ILE A 48 -14.26 23.20 18.99
CA ILE A 48 -14.45 21.84 18.46
C ILE A 48 -13.85 21.72 17.07
N SER A 49 -14.07 22.71 16.20
CA SER A 49 -13.50 22.74 14.85
C SER A 49 -11.96 22.73 14.87
N GLN A 50 -11.35 23.52 15.76
CA GLN A 50 -9.90 23.54 15.93
C GLN A 50 -9.36 22.19 16.42
N ASN A 51 -10.03 21.58 17.40
CA ASN A 51 -9.64 20.27 17.92
C ASN A 51 -9.76 19.17 16.85
N LEU A 52 -10.80 19.23 16.01
CA LEU A 52 -10.97 18.31 14.88
C LEU A 52 -9.81 18.44 13.88
N SER A 53 -9.42 19.67 13.55
CA SER A 53 -8.29 19.94 12.65
C SER A 53 -6.98 19.38 13.22
N ASN A 54 -6.72 19.58 14.50
CA ASN A 54 -5.52 19.06 15.17
C ASN A 54 -5.53 17.52 15.27
N ALA A 55 -6.69 16.91 15.50
CA ALA A 55 -6.83 15.46 15.54
C ALA A 55 -6.58 14.83 14.15
N ASN A 56 -7.12 15.45 13.10
CA ASN A 56 -6.88 15.01 11.71
C ASN A 56 -5.40 15.12 11.32
N GLU A 57 -4.70 16.18 11.74
CA GLU A 57 -3.26 16.33 11.50
C GLU A 57 -2.41 15.30 12.27
N LYS A 58 -2.87 14.85 13.44
CA LYS A 58 -2.23 13.76 14.19
C LYS A 58 -2.48 12.39 13.55
N LEU A 59 -3.68 12.17 13.01
CA LEU A 59 -4.05 10.92 12.35
C LEU A 59 -3.32 10.75 11.01
N SER A 60 -3.11 11.83 10.25
CA SER A 60 -2.33 11.77 9.01
C SER A 60 -0.86 11.42 9.25
N LYS A 61 -0.28 11.86 10.37
CA LYS A 61 1.12 11.54 10.72
C LYS A 61 1.35 10.11 11.20
N SER A 62 0.31 9.36 11.59
CA SER A 62 0.45 7.96 12.04
C SER A 62 0.34 6.91 10.93
N ASP A 63 -0.22 7.26 9.77
CA ASP A 63 -0.46 6.31 8.67
C ASP A 63 0.52 6.45 7.47
N GLU A 64 1.39 7.45 7.47
CA GLU A 64 2.35 7.68 6.39
C GLU A 64 3.67 6.92 6.61
N THR A 65 3.59 5.58 6.66
CA THR A 65 4.79 4.74 6.66
C THR A 65 5.12 4.26 5.26
N ASN A 66 6.35 4.49 4.82
CA ASN A 66 6.86 3.99 3.54
C ASN A 66 7.43 2.55 3.63
N PHE A 67 7.15 1.84 4.73
CA PHE A 67 7.58 0.47 4.97
C PHE A 67 6.53 -0.30 5.76
N CYS A 68 6.59 -1.63 5.68
CA CYS A 68 5.73 -2.52 6.44
C CYS A 68 6.03 -2.46 7.95
N PRO A 69 5.02 -2.51 8.82
CA PRO A 69 5.24 -2.51 10.26
C PRO A 69 5.94 -3.78 10.75
N TYR A 70 6.65 -3.64 11.87
CA TYR A 70 7.30 -4.74 12.59
C TYR A 70 6.34 -5.52 13.52
N THR A 71 5.07 -5.12 13.55
CA THR A 71 4.01 -5.76 14.33
C THR A 71 2.73 -5.81 13.50
N GLY A 72 2.06 -6.97 13.49
CA GLY A 72 0.81 -7.17 12.76
C GLY A 72 1.01 -7.52 11.28
N SER A 73 0.36 -8.60 10.85
CA SER A 73 0.31 -9.02 9.45
C SER A 73 -1.00 -8.58 8.80
N GLY A 74 -0.95 -8.20 7.53
CA GLY A 74 -2.14 -7.74 6.82
C GLY A 74 -1.79 -6.88 5.62
N THR A 75 -2.81 -6.25 5.04
CA THR A 75 -2.62 -5.25 3.98
C THR A 75 -2.50 -3.87 4.61
N PHE A 76 -1.46 -3.13 4.24
CA PHE A 76 -1.20 -1.79 4.74
C PHE A 76 -1.11 -0.80 3.59
N HIS A 77 -1.42 0.47 3.89
CA HIS A 77 -1.23 1.57 2.96
C HIS A 77 0.21 2.07 3.05
N ILE A 78 0.94 1.97 1.95
CA ILE A 78 2.33 2.40 1.83
C ILE A 78 2.37 3.67 1.00
N GLN A 79 3.07 4.69 1.51
CA GLN A 79 3.27 5.96 0.81
C GLN A 79 4.64 6.01 0.15
N ILE A 80 4.72 5.95 -1.19
CA ILE A 80 5.93 6.31 -1.95
C ILE A 80 5.57 6.51 -3.44
N PRO A 81 5.89 7.68 -4.03
CA PRO A 81 5.28 8.99 -3.74
C PRO A 81 3.74 9.03 -3.94
N LYS A 82 3.13 7.95 -4.42
CA LYS A 82 1.67 7.74 -4.39
C LYS A 82 1.34 6.62 -3.40
N SER A 83 0.19 6.72 -2.76
CA SER A 83 -0.34 5.68 -1.87
C SER A 83 -0.66 4.40 -2.64
N PHE A 84 -0.31 3.23 -2.09
CA PHE A 84 -0.75 1.93 -2.58
C PHE A 84 -0.86 0.91 -1.44
N GLU A 85 -1.65 -0.15 -1.65
CA GLU A 85 -1.77 -1.25 -0.70
C GLU A 85 -0.67 -2.30 -0.89
N ALA A 86 -0.12 -2.81 0.20
CA ALA A 86 0.87 -3.89 0.18
C ALA A 86 0.68 -4.90 1.33
N PRO A 87 0.83 -6.21 1.09
CA PRO A 87 0.82 -7.21 2.14
C PRO A 87 2.11 -7.19 2.96
N CYS A 88 1.97 -7.18 4.28
CA CYS A 88 3.05 -7.21 5.25
C CYS A 88 2.92 -8.42 6.18
N ASN A 89 4.05 -9.04 6.57
CA ASN A 89 4.04 -10.24 7.41
C ASN A 89 4.21 -9.99 8.92
N GLY A 90 4.16 -8.74 9.37
CA GLY A 90 4.36 -8.38 10.78
C GLY A 90 5.80 -8.52 11.28
N SER A 91 6.79 -8.57 10.38
CA SER A 91 8.21 -8.52 10.72
C SER A 91 8.97 -7.55 9.81
N GLY A 92 8.28 -6.50 9.34
CA GLY A 92 8.83 -5.49 8.45
C GLY A 92 8.92 -5.91 6.98
N TRP A 93 8.62 -7.16 6.64
CA TRP A 93 8.69 -7.63 5.25
C TRP A 93 7.42 -7.28 4.48
N MET A 94 7.63 -6.67 3.31
CA MET A 94 6.61 -6.43 2.29
C MET A 94 6.66 -7.53 1.25
N VAL A 95 5.52 -8.15 0.94
CA VAL A 95 5.40 -9.11 -0.15
C VAL A 95 5.29 -8.36 -1.48
N ILE A 96 6.20 -8.64 -2.42
CA ILE A 96 6.25 -7.98 -3.74
C ILE A 96 5.79 -8.90 -4.87
N GLN A 97 5.78 -10.21 -4.64
CA GLN A 97 5.28 -11.22 -5.56
C GLN A 97 4.83 -12.46 -4.76
N ARG A 98 3.72 -13.07 -5.17
CA ARG A 98 3.28 -14.37 -4.63
C ARG A 98 2.75 -15.28 -5.74
N ARG A 99 3.18 -16.55 -5.74
CA ARG A 99 2.67 -17.68 -6.52
C ARG A 99 2.25 -18.79 -5.55
N MET A 100 1.07 -19.38 -5.71
CA MET A 100 0.53 -20.39 -4.79
C MET A 100 -0.48 -21.35 -5.42
N ASP A 101 -1.20 -20.96 -6.47
CA ASP A 101 -2.34 -21.75 -6.99
C ASP A 101 -2.58 -21.65 -8.51
N GLY A 102 -1.90 -20.73 -9.19
CA GLY A 102 -2.06 -20.45 -10.61
C GLY A 102 -3.35 -19.70 -10.96
N SER A 103 -3.98 -19.02 -10.00
CA SER A 103 -5.19 -18.22 -10.22
C SER A 103 -4.96 -16.97 -11.07
N VAL A 104 -3.71 -16.51 -11.19
CA VAL A 104 -3.35 -15.33 -11.96
C VAL A 104 -2.35 -15.70 -13.05
N ASP A 105 -2.64 -15.26 -14.28
CA ASP A 105 -1.70 -15.36 -15.40
C ASP A 105 -0.56 -14.35 -15.23
N PHE A 106 0.68 -14.79 -15.41
CA PHE A 106 1.90 -13.98 -15.34
C PHE A 106 2.54 -13.75 -16.73
N ASP A 107 1.99 -14.29 -17.81
CA ASP A 107 2.37 -13.93 -19.18
C ASP A 107 1.74 -12.57 -19.55
N ARG A 108 2.29 -11.51 -18.95
CA ARG A 108 1.75 -10.15 -18.98
C ARG A 108 2.62 -9.19 -19.79
N THR A 109 1.99 -8.14 -20.30
CA THR A 109 2.64 -7.07 -21.06
C THR A 109 3.61 -6.26 -20.19
N TRP A 110 4.50 -5.49 -20.84
CA TRP A 110 5.39 -4.55 -20.15
C TRP A 110 4.62 -3.60 -19.22
N ASN A 111 3.52 -3.04 -19.71
CA ASN A 111 2.76 -2.05 -18.97
C ASN A 111 2.05 -2.67 -17.75
N GLU A 112 1.54 -3.90 -17.86
CA GLU A 112 0.98 -4.63 -16.72
C GLU A 112 2.06 -4.95 -15.67
N TYR A 113 3.26 -5.37 -16.08
CA TYR A 113 4.36 -5.56 -15.13
C TYR A 113 4.82 -4.27 -14.47
N LYS A 114 4.80 -3.15 -15.21
CA LYS A 114 5.09 -1.82 -14.67
C LYS A 114 4.12 -1.43 -13.55
N GLU A 115 2.83 -1.53 -13.82
CA GLU A 115 1.77 -1.10 -12.89
C GLU A 115 1.49 -2.11 -11.76
N GLY A 116 1.75 -3.39 -12.02
CA GLY A 116 1.40 -4.51 -11.14
C GLY A 116 0.02 -5.11 -11.48
N PHE A 117 -0.20 -6.34 -11.01
CA PHE A 117 -1.42 -7.10 -11.33
C PHE A 117 -1.68 -8.20 -10.29
N GLY A 118 -2.89 -8.75 -10.31
CA GLY A 118 -3.31 -9.85 -9.42
C GLY A 118 -4.06 -9.37 -8.17
N ASN A 119 -4.13 -10.23 -7.16
CA ASN A 119 -4.83 -9.99 -5.91
C ASN A 119 -3.87 -10.11 -4.72
N LEU A 120 -3.79 -9.07 -3.89
CA LEU A 120 -2.91 -9.01 -2.72
C LEU A 120 -3.17 -10.13 -1.69
N THR A 121 -4.38 -10.69 -1.65
CA THR A 121 -4.72 -11.86 -0.81
C THR A 121 -4.45 -13.21 -1.49
N GLY A 122 -4.18 -13.21 -2.80
CA GLY A 122 -3.85 -14.40 -3.60
C GLY A 122 -2.51 -14.25 -4.32
N GLU A 123 -2.48 -14.58 -5.61
CA GLU A 123 -1.32 -14.37 -6.48
C GLU A 123 -1.27 -12.95 -7.05
N PHE A 124 -0.08 -12.33 -7.04
CA PHE A 124 0.10 -10.98 -7.56
C PHE A 124 1.56 -10.66 -7.84
N PHE A 125 1.78 -9.58 -8.57
CA PHE A 125 3.04 -8.87 -8.68
C PHE A 125 2.81 -7.38 -8.37
N ILE A 126 3.61 -6.81 -7.47
CA ILE A 126 3.34 -5.46 -6.92
C ILE A 126 3.44 -4.34 -7.96
N GLY A 127 4.22 -4.54 -9.02
CA GLY A 127 4.52 -3.56 -10.07
C GLY A 127 5.96 -3.07 -10.02
N LEU A 128 6.62 -3.01 -11.17
CA LEU A 128 8.02 -2.60 -11.29
C LEU A 128 8.24 -1.14 -10.88
N GLU A 129 7.28 -0.25 -11.17
CA GLU A 129 7.42 1.15 -10.79
C GLU A 129 7.42 1.32 -9.27
N LYS A 130 6.48 0.66 -8.58
CA LYS A 130 6.42 0.66 -7.12
C LYS A 130 7.71 0.06 -6.52
N LEU A 131 8.17 -1.07 -7.08
CA LEU A 131 9.39 -1.73 -6.63
C LEU A 131 10.64 -0.87 -6.82
N HIS A 132 10.74 -0.15 -7.94
CA HIS A 132 11.81 0.80 -8.20
C HIS A 132 11.81 1.92 -7.16
N LEU A 133 10.67 2.56 -6.95
CA LEU A 133 10.55 3.69 -6.03
C LEU A 133 10.90 3.28 -4.59
N LEU A 134 10.45 2.10 -4.14
CA LEU A 134 10.79 1.55 -2.82
C LEU A 134 12.29 1.34 -2.66
N THR A 135 12.92 0.62 -3.60
CA THR A 135 14.34 0.26 -3.54
C THR A 135 15.29 1.42 -3.87
N HIS A 136 14.79 2.46 -4.54
CA HIS A 136 15.52 3.71 -4.76
C HIS A 136 15.52 4.59 -3.50
N ALA A 137 14.40 4.67 -2.79
CA ALA A 137 14.25 5.53 -1.62
C ALA A 137 15.17 5.15 -0.46
N ARG A 138 15.49 3.84 -0.31
CA ARG A 138 16.48 3.34 0.65
C ARG A 138 16.94 1.92 0.29
N PRO A 139 18.11 1.48 0.80
CA PRO A 139 18.55 0.11 0.65
C PRO A 139 17.55 -0.89 1.25
N HIS A 140 17.30 -1.99 0.54
CA HIS A 140 16.41 -3.07 0.96
C HIS A 140 17.12 -4.41 0.84
N GLU A 141 16.80 -5.34 1.73
CA GLU A 141 17.13 -6.77 1.55
C GLU A 141 15.98 -7.50 0.84
N LEU A 142 16.31 -8.57 0.13
CA LEU A 142 15.38 -9.44 -0.60
C LEU A 142 15.38 -10.83 0.02
N LYS A 143 14.18 -11.37 0.29
CA LYS A 143 13.97 -12.75 0.69
C LYS A 143 12.99 -13.42 -0.27
N ILE A 144 13.36 -14.60 -0.75
CA ILE A 144 12.54 -15.43 -1.63
C ILE A 144 12.28 -16.75 -0.90
N LEU A 145 11.03 -17.01 -0.57
CA LEU A 145 10.56 -18.30 -0.06
C LEU A 145 10.05 -19.12 -1.25
N MET A 146 10.42 -20.40 -1.30
CA MET A 146 10.06 -21.30 -2.38
C MET A 146 9.54 -22.63 -1.82
N GLY A 147 8.61 -23.24 -2.52
CA GLY A 147 8.06 -24.56 -2.20
C GLY A 147 7.78 -25.37 -3.47
N ASP A 148 7.99 -26.68 -3.38
CA ASP A 148 7.67 -27.63 -4.46
C ASP A 148 6.40 -28.45 -4.18
N ILE A 149 6.01 -29.26 -5.16
CA ILE A 149 4.81 -30.10 -5.10
C ILE A 149 4.87 -31.18 -4.00
N HIS A 150 6.06 -31.51 -3.50
CA HIS A 150 6.26 -32.51 -2.46
C HIS A 150 6.30 -31.90 -1.05
N GLY A 151 6.19 -30.57 -0.94
CA GLY A 151 6.24 -29.85 0.33
C GLY A 151 7.65 -29.47 0.78
N ASP A 152 8.68 -29.73 -0.04
CA ASP A 152 10.02 -29.26 0.25
C ASP A 152 10.08 -27.75 0.07
N THR A 153 10.80 -27.07 0.96
CA THR A 153 10.95 -25.62 0.94
C THR A 153 12.41 -25.21 0.86
N ALA A 154 12.65 -24.01 0.33
CA ALA A 154 13.98 -23.40 0.31
C ALA A 154 13.87 -21.88 0.37
N VAL A 155 14.97 -21.25 0.79
CA VAL A 155 15.09 -19.80 0.94
C VAL A 155 16.32 -19.30 0.18
N ALA A 156 16.13 -18.22 -0.57
CA ALA A 156 17.21 -17.38 -1.06
C ALA A 156 17.10 -15.98 -0.43
N HIS A 157 18.19 -15.50 0.16
CA HIS A 157 18.26 -14.19 0.80
C HIS A 157 19.44 -13.38 0.27
N TYR A 158 19.20 -12.11 -0.05
CA TYR A 158 20.21 -11.16 -0.48
C TYR A 158 20.17 -9.94 0.43
N ASP A 159 21.30 -9.60 1.02
CA ASP A 159 21.42 -8.47 1.95
C ASP A 159 21.35 -7.09 1.28
N ASP A 160 21.14 -7.02 -0.04
CA ASP A 160 20.89 -5.80 -0.79
C ASP A 160 20.14 -6.12 -2.08
N PHE A 161 19.23 -5.23 -2.49
CA PHE A 161 18.36 -5.41 -3.65
C PHE A 161 17.85 -4.06 -4.17
N LYS A 162 18.12 -3.79 -5.44
CA LYS A 162 17.65 -2.58 -6.12
C LYS A 162 17.45 -2.81 -7.60
N ILE A 163 16.39 -2.20 -8.13
CA ILE A 163 16.12 -2.15 -9.56
C ILE A 163 16.18 -0.70 -10.10
N GLY A 164 16.56 -0.57 -11.36
CA GLY A 164 16.60 0.71 -12.07
C GLY A 164 15.21 1.29 -12.34
N ASN A 165 15.16 2.51 -12.87
CA ASN A 165 13.93 3.16 -13.34
C ASN A 165 13.50 2.60 -14.71
N GLU A 166 12.40 3.12 -15.26
CA GLU A 166 11.91 2.69 -16.59
C GLU A 166 12.90 3.00 -17.73
N GLU A 167 13.64 4.11 -17.68
CA GLU A 167 14.66 4.47 -18.68
C GLU A 167 15.79 3.43 -18.73
N LYS A 168 16.14 2.88 -17.56
CA LYS A 168 17.08 1.75 -17.42
C LYS A 168 16.39 0.39 -17.54
N LEU A 169 15.13 0.37 -17.99
CA LEU A 169 14.33 -0.83 -18.23
C LEU A 169 14.25 -1.74 -16.99
N TYR A 170 14.09 -1.11 -15.82
CA TYR A 170 13.97 -1.77 -14.52
C TYR A 170 15.06 -2.80 -14.25
N ALA A 171 16.29 -2.56 -14.73
CA ALA A 171 17.40 -3.50 -14.59
C ALA A 171 17.67 -3.89 -13.14
N LEU A 172 18.07 -5.14 -12.88
CA LEU A 172 18.49 -5.61 -11.55
C LEU A 172 19.87 -5.02 -11.21
N GLU A 173 19.91 -3.77 -10.77
CA GLU A 173 21.14 -2.99 -10.56
C GLU A 173 21.96 -3.50 -9.37
N VAL A 174 21.31 -3.78 -8.25
CA VAL A 174 21.99 -4.23 -7.02
C VAL A 174 21.42 -5.56 -6.58
N LEU A 175 22.34 -6.47 -6.34
CA LEU A 175 22.09 -7.75 -5.70
C LEU A 175 23.26 -8.01 -4.76
N GLY A 176 22.94 -8.06 -3.46
CA GLY A 176 23.87 -8.17 -2.36
C GLY A 176 24.45 -9.57 -2.18
N LYS A 177 25.04 -9.83 -1.00
CA LYS A 177 25.58 -11.14 -0.65
C LYS A 177 24.45 -12.14 -0.47
N PHE A 178 24.55 -13.25 -1.19
CA PHE A 178 23.64 -14.39 -1.06
C PHE A 178 23.83 -15.13 0.28
N SER A 179 22.71 -15.60 0.82
CA SER A 179 22.62 -16.56 1.92
C SER A 179 21.33 -17.39 1.76
N GLY A 180 21.31 -18.60 2.32
CA GLY A 180 20.16 -19.51 2.20
C GLY A 180 20.54 -20.87 1.62
N ASP A 181 19.56 -21.77 1.55
CA ASP A 181 19.71 -23.18 1.15
C ASP A 181 19.20 -23.46 -0.27
N ALA A 182 18.61 -22.48 -0.95
CA ALA A 182 18.15 -22.62 -2.34
C ALA A 182 19.27 -22.57 -3.39
N GLY A 183 20.48 -22.14 -3.01
CA GLY A 183 21.52 -21.74 -3.96
C GLY A 183 21.20 -20.42 -4.69
N ASP A 184 22.21 -19.85 -5.37
CA ASP A 184 22.16 -18.49 -5.92
C ASP A 184 21.89 -18.47 -7.43
N SER A 185 20.63 -18.70 -7.82
CA SER A 185 20.22 -18.62 -9.24
C SER A 185 19.86 -17.21 -9.71
N LEU A 186 19.70 -16.22 -8.82
CA LEU A 186 19.41 -14.85 -9.24
C LEU A 186 20.67 -14.08 -9.63
N LYS A 187 21.85 -14.48 -9.15
CA LYS A 187 23.12 -13.86 -9.54
C LYS A 187 23.36 -13.85 -11.05
N TYR A 188 22.92 -14.87 -11.78
CA TYR A 188 22.99 -14.91 -13.25
C TYR A 188 22.22 -13.77 -13.94
N HIS A 189 21.24 -13.19 -13.23
CA HIS A 189 20.37 -12.12 -13.70
C HIS A 189 20.83 -10.72 -13.25
N LYS A 190 21.92 -10.62 -12.47
CA LYS A 190 22.43 -9.32 -12.02
C LYS A 190 22.82 -8.44 -13.21
N ASN A 191 22.47 -7.16 -13.14
CA ASN A 191 22.61 -6.14 -14.18
C ASN A 191 21.77 -6.36 -15.45
N MET A 192 20.91 -7.39 -15.49
CA MET A 192 20.05 -7.62 -16.63
C MET A 192 18.82 -6.71 -16.58
N LYS A 193 18.37 -6.30 -17.76
CA LYS A 193 17.13 -5.52 -17.94
C LYS A 193 15.92 -6.42 -17.73
N PHE A 194 14.82 -5.86 -17.25
CA PHE A 194 13.55 -6.59 -17.23
C PHE A 194 13.04 -6.77 -18.66
N SER A 195 12.39 -7.89 -18.94
CA SER A 195 11.83 -8.18 -20.26
C SER A 195 10.52 -8.94 -20.15
N THR A 196 9.60 -8.62 -21.05
CA THR A 196 8.29 -9.26 -21.25
C THR A 196 8.17 -9.73 -22.70
N PHE A 197 7.10 -10.43 -23.06
CA PHE A 197 6.93 -10.93 -24.43
C PHE A 197 6.80 -9.83 -25.49
N ASP A 198 6.31 -8.65 -25.10
CA ASP A 198 6.11 -7.45 -25.94
C ASP A 198 7.26 -6.44 -25.85
N LYS A 199 8.17 -6.60 -24.89
CA LYS A 199 9.37 -5.76 -24.72
C LYS A 199 10.57 -6.60 -24.30
N ASP A 200 11.14 -7.28 -25.30
CA ASP A 200 12.24 -8.22 -25.12
C ASP A 200 13.61 -7.55 -25.35
N ASN A 201 14.53 -7.70 -24.40
CA ASN A 201 15.86 -7.11 -24.45
C ASN A 201 16.96 -8.14 -24.76
N TYR A 202 16.65 -9.44 -24.72
CA TYR A 202 17.61 -10.53 -24.85
C TYR A 202 16.96 -11.74 -25.54
N GLY A 203 17.02 -11.78 -26.87
CA GLY A 203 16.84 -13.03 -27.63
C GLY A 203 15.47 -13.72 -27.55
N LYS A 204 14.36 -12.98 -27.38
CA LYS A 204 12.98 -13.52 -27.33
C LYS A 204 12.71 -14.37 -26.07
N CYS A 205 13.54 -14.28 -25.03
CA CYS A 205 13.37 -15.04 -23.80
C CYS A 205 12.00 -14.78 -23.13
N GLY A 206 11.49 -13.55 -23.14
CA GLY A 206 10.16 -13.24 -22.58
C GLY A 206 9.06 -14.07 -23.25
N ARG A 207 9.12 -14.21 -24.58
CA ARG A 207 8.19 -15.02 -25.37
C ARG A 207 8.40 -16.54 -25.19
N TYR A 208 9.65 -16.97 -25.01
CA TYR A 208 9.97 -18.38 -24.84
C TYR A 208 9.53 -18.90 -23.47
N TYR A 209 9.76 -18.12 -22.41
CA TYR A 209 9.41 -18.47 -21.03
C TYR A 209 7.95 -18.13 -20.68
N ALA A 210 7.27 -17.31 -21.50
CA ALA A 210 5.90 -16.82 -21.26
C ALA A 210 5.79 -16.12 -19.89
N ALA A 211 6.71 -15.19 -19.65
CA ALA A 211 6.85 -14.52 -18.36
C ALA A 211 7.59 -13.18 -18.51
N GLY A 212 7.38 -12.30 -17.54
CA GLY A 212 8.23 -11.13 -17.33
C GLY A 212 9.36 -11.44 -16.34
N TRP A 213 10.62 -11.20 -16.70
CA TRP A 213 11.76 -11.42 -15.80
C TRP A 213 13.01 -10.63 -16.22
N TRP A 214 14.03 -10.58 -15.35
CA TRP A 214 15.36 -10.07 -15.67
C TRP A 214 16.15 -11.07 -16.52
N PHE A 215 15.70 -11.38 -17.74
CA PHE A 215 16.33 -12.39 -18.59
C PHE A 215 17.76 -12.02 -19.04
N ASN A 216 18.59 -13.04 -19.18
CA ASN A 216 19.92 -13.01 -19.78
C ASN A 216 19.91 -13.93 -21.03
N HIS A 217 20.68 -15.02 -21.06
CA HIS A 217 20.72 -15.97 -22.18
C HIS A 217 20.41 -17.43 -21.77
N CYS A 218 19.19 -17.79 -21.41
CA CYS A 218 18.03 -16.94 -21.13
C CYS A 218 17.81 -16.75 -19.63
N SER A 219 17.95 -17.81 -18.85
CA SER A 219 17.53 -17.79 -17.45
C SER A 219 18.11 -18.94 -16.63
N GLU A 220 18.52 -18.65 -15.40
CA GLU A 220 18.73 -19.64 -14.34
C GLU A 220 17.60 -19.66 -13.30
N SER A 221 16.66 -18.72 -13.38
CA SER A 221 15.47 -18.68 -12.53
C SER A 221 14.33 -17.97 -13.25
N SER A 222 13.12 -18.48 -13.15
CA SER A 222 11.93 -17.78 -13.66
C SER A 222 10.81 -17.95 -12.66
N LEU A 223 10.71 -17.02 -11.71
CA LEU A 223 9.68 -17.09 -10.66
C LEU A 223 8.29 -16.63 -11.15
N ASN A 224 8.25 -16.00 -12.32
CA ASN A 224 7.05 -15.53 -12.99
C ASN A 224 6.58 -16.47 -14.11
N GLY A 225 7.19 -17.65 -14.26
CA GLY A 225 6.76 -18.64 -15.26
C GLY A 225 5.35 -19.19 -15.01
N ASN A 226 4.86 -19.95 -15.99
CA ASN A 226 3.51 -20.53 -15.92
C ASN A 226 3.39 -21.49 -14.73
N PHE A 227 2.34 -21.33 -13.94
CA PHE A 227 2.09 -22.21 -12.80
C PHE A 227 1.77 -23.64 -13.29
N LYS A 228 2.44 -24.65 -12.72
CA LYS A 228 2.22 -26.07 -13.05
C LYS A 228 1.68 -26.78 -11.83
N ARG A 229 0.36 -27.00 -11.79
CA ARG A 229 -0.31 -27.65 -10.65
C ARG A 229 0.25 -29.04 -10.32
N ASN A 230 0.77 -29.77 -11.32
CA ASN A 230 1.39 -31.07 -11.13
C ASN A 230 2.90 -31.02 -10.81
N GLY A 231 3.47 -29.83 -10.64
CA GLY A 231 4.90 -29.63 -10.37
C GLY A 231 5.84 -30.04 -11.51
N GLN A 232 5.33 -30.38 -12.70
CA GLN A 232 6.17 -30.83 -13.80
C GLN A 232 6.67 -29.66 -14.63
N LEU A 233 7.99 -29.50 -14.69
CA LEU A 233 8.62 -28.55 -15.60
C LEU A 233 8.73 -29.16 -17.01
N MET A 234 7.66 -29.05 -17.80
CA MET A 234 7.71 -29.43 -19.22
C MET A 234 8.34 -28.31 -20.05
N GLY A 235 9.63 -28.46 -20.36
CA GLY A 235 10.42 -27.47 -21.10
C GLY A 235 10.89 -26.32 -20.19
N ILE A 236 10.73 -25.09 -20.65
CA ILE A 236 11.21 -23.87 -19.97
C ILE A 236 10.10 -23.02 -19.36
N ARG A 237 8.83 -23.36 -19.63
CA ARG A 237 7.64 -22.55 -19.29
C ARG A 237 7.05 -22.94 -17.95
N GLY A 238 7.83 -22.84 -16.88
CA GLY A 238 7.37 -23.08 -15.52
C GLY A 238 8.08 -22.20 -14.50
N ILE A 239 7.72 -22.38 -13.23
CA ILE A 239 8.33 -21.64 -12.13
C ILE A 239 9.55 -22.43 -11.66
N PHE A 240 10.77 -21.91 -11.78
CA PHE A 240 11.96 -22.69 -11.41
C PHE A 240 13.09 -21.83 -10.86
N TRP A 241 14.02 -22.52 -10.18
CA TRP A 241 15.23 -21.97 -9.60
C TRP A 241 16.38 -22.98 -9.78
N SER A 242 17.26 -22.80 -10.76
CA SER A 242 18.16 -23.87 -11.23
C SER A 242 19.06 -24.51 -10.18
N SER A 243 19.54 -23.73 -9.22
CA SER A 243 20.42 -24.22 -8.15
C SER A 243 19.67 -25.07 -7.12
N TRP A 244 18.33 -25.00 -7.09
CA TRP A 244 17.46 -25.85 -6.29
C TRP A 244 16.69 -26.82 -7.19
N LYS A 245 16.67 -28.11 -6.84
CA LYS A 245 15.98 -29.16 -7.62
C LYS A 245 16.44 -29.29 -9.11
N LYS A 246 17.52 -28.61 -9.51
CA LYS A 246 18.18 -28.70 -10.83
C LYS A 246 17.24 -28.44 -12.02
N SER A 247 16.26 -27.55 -11.85
CA SER A 247 15.22 -27.27 -12.87
C SER A 247 14.51 -28.53 -13.36
N LYS A 248 14.29 -29.51 -12.47
CA LYS A 248 13.52 -30.73 -12.80
C LYS A 248 12.06 -30.64 -12.38
N VAL A 249 11.74 -29.69 -11.51
CA VAL A 249 10.39 -29.47 -10.98
C VAL A 249 10.01 -28.01 -11.20
N SER A 250 8.74 -27.79 -11.46
CA SER A 250 8.13 -26.48 -11.37
C SER A 250 7.70 -26.25 -9.93
N LEU A 251 8.10 -25.14 -9.35
CA LEU A 251 7.71 -24.72 -8.02
C LEU A 251 6.19 -24.48 -7.97
N THR A 252 5.59 -24.77 -6.83
CA THR A 252 4.15 -24.62 -6.56
C THR A 252 3.88 -23.52 -5.53
N PHE A 253 4.92 -23.00 -4.89
CA PHE A 253 4.86 -21.83 -4.05
C PHE A 253 6.08 -20.94 -4.26
N VAL A 254 5.86 -19.63 -4.38
CA VAL A 254 6.91 -18.61 -4.34
C VAL A 254 6.38 -17.39 -3.61
N GLN A 255 7.20 -16.80 -2.75
CA GLN A 255 6.93 -15.48 -2.20
C GLN A 255 8.22 -14.66 -2.17
N MET A 256 8.26 -13.60 -2.98
CA MET A 256 9.35 -12.61 -2.93
C MET A 256 8.95 -11.47 -2.00
N MET A 257 9.87 -11.08 -1.12
CA MET A 257 9.64 -10.04 -0.13
C MET A 257 10.84 -9.12 -0.01
N ILE A 258 10.59 -7.84 0.24
CA ILE A 258 11.63 -6.86 0.56
C ILE A 258 11.42 -6.29 1.96
N LYS A 259 12.52 -5.90 2.60
CA LYS A 259 12.49 -5.15 3.86
C LYS A 259 13.59 -4.09 3.82
N PRO A 260 13.36 -2.86 4.30
CA PRO A 260 14.43 -1.88 4.45
C PRO A 260 15.60 -2.48 5.24
N LYS A 261 16.83 -2.22 4.80
CA LYS A 261 17.99 -2.52 5.64
C LYS A 261 17.89 -1.60 6.85
N ASP A 262 18.01 -2.16 8.05
CA ASP A 262 18.22 -1.35 9.23
C ASP A 262 19.55 -0.63 9.03
N ASN A 263 19.49 0.65 8.66
CA ASN A 263 20.65 1.50 8.87
C ASN A 263 20.92 1.35 10.36
N VAL A 264 22.13 0.90 10.69
CA VAL A 264 22.71 1.01 12.02
C VAL A 264 22.78 2.51 12.33
N MET A 265 21.64 3.11 12.63
CA MET A 265 21.51 4.23 13.54
C MET A 265 21.80 3.62 14.91
N LYS A 266 23.06 3.23 15.12
CA LYS A 266 23.67 3.32 16.45
C LYS A 266 23.42 4.78 16.83
N LYS A 267 22.34 5.02 17.55
CA LYS A 267 22.26 6.18 18.42
C LYS A 267 23.50 6.06 19.30
N SER A 268 24.50 6.85 19.00
CA SER A 268 25.57 7.16 19.93
C SER A 268 24.87 7.63 21.20
N VAL A 269 24.84 6.75 22.20
CA VAL A 269 24.57 7.11 23.59
C VAL A 269 25.78 7.87 24.09
#